data_AF-F7XM32-F1
#
_entry.id   AF-F7XM32-F1
#
_cell.length_a   1.000
_cell.length_b   1.000
_cell.length_c   1.000
_cell.angle_alpha   90.00
_cell.angle_beta   90.00
_cell.angle_gamma   90.00
#
_symmetry.space_group_name_H-M   'P 1'
#
loop_
_entity.id
_entity.type
_entity.pdbx_description
1 polymer ?
#
loop_
_entity_poly.entity_id
_entity_poly.type
_entity_poly.pdbx_seq_one_letter_code
_entity_poly.pdbx_strand_id
1 'polypeptide(L)'
;MRMGEDKYRSIFVNALDGIAIHRIILDEHDRPVDFVFLEANNSFEKLACIKLSEIIGKRATQIFPGIEDTPLIETLGKVVIDGEPVSFENYFIPS
;
A
#
# COMPACT_ATOMS: atom_id res chain seq x y z
N MET A 1 -27.96 5.98 -0.83
CA MET A 1 -26.88 5.44 -1.69
C MET A 1 -25.92 6.59 -1.97
N ARG A 2 -24.67 6.46 -1.54
CA ARG A 2 -23.65 7.52 -1.64
C ARG A 2 -23.01 7.43 -3.02
N MET A 3 -23.50 8.23 -3.96
CA MET A 3 -23.02 8.32 -5.36
C MET A 3 -21.48 8.38 -5.51
N GLY A 4 -20.78 8.95 -4.52
CA GLY A 4 -19.32 9.01 -4.49
C GLY A 4 -18.63 7.67 -4.21
N GLU A 5 -19.19 6.82 -3.34
CA GLU A 5 -18.63 5.51 -3.01
C GLU A 5 -18.73 4.55 -4.20
N ASP A 6 -19.85 4.57 -4.92
CA ASP A 6 -20.07 3.73 -6.09
C ASP A 6 -19.12 4.08 -7.25
N LYS A 7 -18.89 5.38 -7.48
CA LYS A 7 -17.95 5.86 -8.50
C LYS A 7 -16.50 5.54 -8.13
N TYR A 8 -16.12 5.79 -6.86
CA TYR A 8 -14.80 5.43 -6.35
C TYR A 8 -14.52 3.94 -6.54
N ARG A 9 -15.49 3.10 -6.12
CA ARG A 9 -15.38 1.65 -6.23
C ARG A 9 -15.31 1.18 -7.68
N SER A 10 -16.07 1.80 -8.59
CA SER A 10 -16.00 1.50 -10.02
C SER A 10 -14.61 1.79 -10.61
N ILE A 11 -14.02 2.95 -10.30
CA ILE A 11 -12.67 3.30 -10.77
C ILE A 11 -11.62 2.35 -10.18
N PHE A 12 -11.70 2.13 -8.87
CA PHE A 12 -10.76 1.27 -8.15
C PHE A 12 -10.76 -0.17 -8.68
N VAL A 13 -11.95 -0.75 -8.90
CA VAL A 13 -12.11 -2.14 -9.36
C VAL A 13 -11.75 -2.32 -10.84
N ASN A 14 -12.05 -1.33 -11.69
CA ASN A 14 -11.83 -1.45 -13.14
C ASN A 14 -10.49 -0.89 -13.62
N ALA A 15 -9.68 -0.28 -12.75
CA ALA A 15 -8.36 0.21 -13.11
C ALA A 15 -7.44 -0.95 -13.57
N LEU A 16 -6.75 -0.75 -14.69
CA LEU A 16 -5.75 -1.69 -15.19
C LEU A 16 -4.48 -1.67 -14.33
N ASP A 17 -4.17 -0.51 -13.75
CA ASP A 17 -3.06 -0.37 -12.82
C ASP A 17 -3.37 -1.04 -11.48
N GLY A 18 -2.32 -1.56 -10.83
CA GLY A 18 -2.41 -2.05 -9.46
C GLY A 18 -2.58 -0.89 -8.50
N ILE A 19 -3.68 -0.88 -7.74
CA ILE A 19 -3.95 0.14 -6.72
C ILE A 19 -4.04 -0.55 -5.37
N ALA A 20 -3.31 -0.02 -4.39
CA ALA A 20 -3.38 -0.42 -3.00
C ALA A 20 -3.52 0.81 -2.09
N ILE A 21 -4.32 0.67 -1.03
CA ILE A 21 -4.51 1.66 0.03
C ILE A 21 -3.79 1.14 1.26
N HIS A 22 -2.91 1.97 1.80
CA HIS A 22 -2.14 1.64 3.00
C HIS A 22 -2.50 2.57 4.16
N ARG A 23 -2.35 2.06 5.38
CA ARG A 23 -2.27 2.86 6.59
C ARG A 23 -0.85 2.83 7.12
N ILE A 24 -0.20 3.99 7.19
CA ILE A 24 1.13 4.11 7.81
C ILE A 24 1.00 3.95 9.32
N ILE A 25 1.95 3.20 9.91
CA ILE A 25 2.14 3.07 11.34
C ILE A 25 3.31 3.96 11.72
N LEU A 26 3.07 4.91 12.63
CA LEU A 26 4.07 5.79 13.21
C LEU A 26 4.48 5.29 14.59
N ASP A 27 5.73 5.55 14.99
CA ASP A 27 6.19 5.40 16.38
C ASP A 27 5.82 6.61 17.25
N GLU A 28 6.24 6.60 18.52
CA GLU A 28 6.00 7.69 19.47
C GLU A 28 6.70 9.02 19.11
N HIS A 29 7.59 9.01 18.12
CA HIS A 29 8.34 10.17 17.63
C HIS A 29 7.90 10.59 16.21
N ASP A 30 6.69 10.20 15.80
CA ASP A 30 6.10 10.46 14.47
C ASP A 30 6.92 9.90 13.30
N ARG A 31 7.74 8.87 13.53
CA ARG A 31 8.52 8.23 12.46
C ARG A 31 7.77 7.04 11.86
N PRO A 32 7.71 6.90 10.52
CA PRO A 32 7.10 5.75 9.90
C PRO A 32 7.92 4.49 10.15
N VAL A 33 7.30 3.49 10.76
CA VAL A 33 7.94 2.22 11.13
C VAL A 33 7.36 1.02 10.39
N ASP A 34 6.15 1.15 9.83
CA ASP A 34 5.49 0.08 9.08
C ASP A 34 4.27 0.64 8.31
N PHE A 35 3.59 -0.21 7.57
CA PHE A 35 2.27 0.07 7.02
C PHE A 35 1.39 -1.17 6.91
N VAL A 36 0.07 -0.98 6.92
CA VAL A 36 -0.94 -2.03 6.80
C VAL A 36 -1.66 -1.90 5.46
N PHE A 37 -1.85 -3.01 4.76
CA PHE A 37 -2.71 -3.06 3.57
C PHE A 37 -4.17 -2.98 3.99
N LEU A 38 -4.86 -1.89 3.68
CA LEU A 38 -6.29 -1.74 3.97
C LEU A 38 -7.14 -2.33 2.85
N GLU A 39 -6.82 -1.97 1.61
CA GLU A 39 -7.54 -2.38 0.41
C GLU A 39 -6.55 -2.49 -0.75
N ALA A 40 -6.84 -3.35 -1.72
CA ALA A 40 -6.15 -3.40 -2.98
C ALA A 40 -7.09 -3.93 -4.06
N ASN A 41 -6.86 -3.55 -5.31
CA ASN A 41 -7.69 -4.00 -6.42
C ASN A 41 -7.19 -5.33 -7.00
N ASN A 42 -8.01 -5.95 -7.85
CA ASN A 42 -7.68 -7.23 -8.48
C ASN A 42 -6.45 -7.13 -9.42
N SER A 43 -6.22 -5.95 -10.00
CA SER A 43 -5.04 -5.70 -10.83
C SER A 43 -3.76 -5.74 -10.00
N PHE A 44 -3.77 -5.23 -8.77
CA PHE A 44 -2.65 -5.33 -7.84
C PHE A 44 -2.30 -6.80 -7.54
N GLU A 45 -3.27 -7.64 -7.21
CA GLU A 45 -3.05 -9.07 -6.97
C GLU A 45 -2.38 -9.78 -8.15
N LYS A 46 -2.82 -9.46 -9.37
CA LYS A 46 -2.27 -10.04 -10.60
C LYS A 46 -0.85 -9.55 -10.90
N LEU A 47 -0.61 -8.25 -10.77
CA LEU A 47 0.68 -7.62 -11.11
C LEU A 47 1.75 -7.96 -10.07
N ALA A 48 1.38 -7.96 -8.79
CA ALA A 48 2.28 -8.28 -7.69
C ALA A 48 2.39 -9.80 -7.45
N CYS A 49 1.57 -10.62 -8.12
CA CYS A 49 1.49 -12.08 -7.94
C CYS A 49 1.24 -12.49 -6.48
N ILE A 50 0.44 -11.72 -5.74
CA ILE A 50 0.18 -11.90 -4.31
C ILE A 50 -1.32 -11.88 -4.06
N LYS A 51 -1.83 -12.87 -3.32
CA LYS A 51 -3.27 -12.94 -3.01
C LYS A 51 -3.66 -11.83 -2.03
N LEU A 52 -4.74 -11.11 -2.33
CA LEU A 52 -5.27 -10.08 -1.44
C LEU A 52 -5.60 -10.64 -0.05
N SER A 53 -6.13 -11.87 0.02
CA SER A 53 -6.43 -12.53 1.29
C SER A 53 -5.20 -12.74 2.18
N GLU A 54 -4.01 -12.72 1.60
CA GLU A 54 -2.76 -12.93 2.33
C GLU A 54 -2.15 -11.63 2.86
N ILE A 55 -2.57 -10.46 2.35
CA ILE A 55 -1.99 -9.17 2.70
C ILE A 55 -2.94 -8.23 3.43
N ILE A 56 -4.24 -8.26 3.10
CA ILE A 56 -5.22 -7.31 3.64
C ILE A 56 -5.32 -7.46 5.16
N GLY A 57 -5.23 -6.33 5.86
CA GLY A 57 -5.26 -6.25 7.32
C GLY A 57 -3.93 -6.61 8.01
N LYS A 58 -2.90 -7.00 7.26
CA LYS A 58 -1.58 -7.36 7.82
C LYS A 58 -0.55 -6.26 7.59
N ARG A 59 0.45 -6.24 8.47
CA ARG A 59 1.59 -5.34 8.36
C ARG A 59 2.52 -5.78 7.24
N ALA A 60 3.15 -4.82 6.57
CA ALA A 60 4.06 -5.11 5.48
C ALA A 60 5.26 -5.95 5.94
N THR A 61 5.82 -5.64 7.12
CA THR A 61 6.91 -6.40 7.75
C THR A 61 6.55 -7.85 8.09
N GLN A 62 5.26 -8.17 8.23
CA GLN A 62 4.80 -9.54 8.47
C GLN A 62 4.69 -10.37 7.18
N ILE A 63 4.48 -9.69 6.05
CA ILE A 63 4.26 -10.32 4.74
C ILE A 63 5.57 -10.40 3.96
N PHE A 64 6.38 -9.34 4.03
CA PHE A 64 7.59 -9.16 3.24
C PHE A 64 8.78 -8.99 4.18
N PRO A 65 9.48 -10.08 4.55
CA PRO A 65 10.71 -9.98 5.32
C PRO A 65 11.74 -9.10 4.62
N GLY A 66 12.37 -8.17 5.35
CA GLY A 66 13.38 -7.26 4.80
C GLY A 66 12.81 -6.05 4.07
N ILE A 67 11.49 -5.84 4.09
CA ILE A 67 10.89 -4.60 3.56
C ILE A 67 11.32 -3.38 4.37
N GLU A 68 11.65 -3.56 5.64
CA GLU A 68 12.23 -2.54 6.52
C GLU A 68 13.57 -1.98 6.03
N ASP A 69 14.32 -2.77 5.26
CA ASP A 69 15.58 -2.35 4.65
C ASP A 69 15.37 -1.60 3.32
N THR A 70 14.12 -1.50 2.85
CA THR A 70 13.76 -0.80 1.62
C THR A 70 13.25 0.61 1.90
N PRO A 71 13.35 1.55 0.94
CA PRO A 71 12.84 2.91 1.13
C PRO A 71 11.31 2.99 1.16
N LEU A 72 10.55 1.88 1.03
CA LEU A 72 9.09 1.90 0.90
C LEU A 72 8.40 2.50 2.14
N ILE A 73 8.76 2.06 3.35
CA ILE A 73 8.13 2.53 4.58
C ILE A 73 8.38 4.04 4.76
N GLU A 74 9.62 4.47 4.57
CA GLU A 74 9.98 5.89 4.67
C GLU A 74 9.29 6.73 3.59
N THR A 75 9.26 6.25 2.34
CA THR A 75 8.68 6.96 1.20
C THR A 75 7.18 7.15 1.37
N LEU A 76 6.45 6.08 1.72
CA LEU A 76 5.01 6.18 1.96
C LEU A 76 4.70 6.98 3.24
N GLY A 77 5.57 6.90 4.24
CA GLY A 77 5.47 7.70 5.46
C GLY A 77 5.57 9.20 5.19
N LYS A 78 6.54 9.64 4.38
CA LYS A 78 6.71 11.04 3.97
C LYS A 78 5.47 11.60 3.29
N VAL A 79 4.83 10.83 2.40
CA VAL A 79 3.57 11.26 1.75
C VAL A 79 2.48 11.56 2.78
N VAL A 80 2.37 10.75 3.84
CA VAL A 80 1.36 10.97 4.90
C VAL A 80 1.70 12.17 5.78
N ILE A 81 2.99 12.39 6.06
CA ILE A 81 3.45 13.48 6.92
C ILE A 81 3.39 14.83 6.17
N ASP A 82 3.93 14.86 4.95
CA ASP A 82 4.09 16.09 4.17
C ASP A 82 2.83 16.43 3.35
N GLY A 83 2.00 15.43 3.04
CA GLY A 83 0.80 15.58 2.20
C GLY A 83 1.08 15.64 0.69
N GLU A 84 2.35 15.58 0.29
CA GLU A 84 2.77 15.68 -1.11
C GLU A 84 2.87 14.29 -1.77
N PRO A 85 2.31 14.10 -2.98
CA PRO A 85 2.40 12.83 -3.69
C PRO A 85 3.82 12.57 -4.19
N VAL A 86 4.23 11.29 -4.19
CA VAL A 86 5.54 10.84 -4.69
C VAL A 86 5.38 9.78 -5.77
N SER A 87 6.24 9.83 -6.78
CA SER A 87 6.41 8.79 -7.80
C SER A 87 7.82 8.22 -7.69
N PHE A 88 7.94 6.91 -7.57
CA PHE A 88 9.21 6.23 -7.40
C PHE A 88 9.17 4.85 -8.07
N GLU A 89 10.34 4.32 -8.40
CA GLU A 89 10.52 2.96 -8.87
C GLU A 89 11.36 2.22 -7.82
N ASN A 90 10.86 1.08 -7.33
CA ASN A 90 11.57 0.27 -6.36
C ASN A 90 11.63 -1.17 -6.85
N TYR A 91 12.82 -1.76 -6.79
CA TYR A 91 13.05 -3.15 -7.16
C TYR A 91 12.97 -4.00 -5.90
N PHE A 92 11.88 -4.75 -5.77
CA PHE A 92 11.75 -5.79 -4.75
C PHE A 92 11.96 -7.15 -5.41
N ILE A 93 12.82 -7.98 -4.84
CA ILE A 93 12.95 -9.38 -5.24
C ILE A 93 12.03 -10.17 -4.29
N PRO A 94 10.85 -10.61 -4.75
CA PRO A 94 10.02 -11.51 -3.95
C PRO A 94 10.83 -12.79 -3.68
N SER A 95 10.97 -13.14 -2.40
CA SER A 95 11.65 -14.37 -1.94
C SER A 95 10.75 -15.59 -2.07
#